data_AF-A0A9Q2S172-F1
#
_entry.id   AF-A0A9Q2S172-F1
#
_cell.length_a   1.000
_cell.length_b   1.000
_cell.length_c   1.000
_cell.angle_alpha   90.00
_cell.angle_beta   90.00
_cell.angle_gamma   90.00
#
_symmetry.space_group_name_H-M   'P 1'
#
loop_
_entity.id
_entity.type
_entity.pdbx_description
1 polymer ?
#
loop_
_entity_poly.entity_id
_entity_poly.type
_entity_poly.pdbx_seq_one_letter_code
_entity_poly.pdbx_strand_id
1 'polypeptide(L)' 'MIQGVIEGVSVPSVFIPKPIELYRLGQFPIDKLVTYFPFKNGSDAVAASVDGSAVKPVLRF' A
#
# COMPACT_ATOMS: atom_id res chain seq x y z
N MET A 1 9.82 21.96 -20.16
CA MET A 1 10.26 21.28 -18.92
C MET A 1 9.49 19.98 -18.81
N ILE A 2 10.18 18.84 -18.68
CA ILE A 2 9.54 17.55 -18.39
C ILE A 2 9.74 17.30 -16.89
N GLN A 3 8.65 17.13 -16.14
CA GLN A 3 8.71 16.74 -14.73
C GLN A 3 8.35 15.26 -14.64
N GLY A 4 9.35 14.43 -14.33
CA GLY A 4 9.13 13.03 -14.01
C GLY A 4 8.42 12.91 -12.66
N VAL A 5 7.27 12.23 -12.63
CA VAL A 5 6.58 11.89 -11.39
C VAL A 5 6.84 10.43 -11.10
N ILE A 6 7.60 10.15 -10.03
CA ILE A 6 7.79 8.81 -9.49
C ILE A 6 6.80 8.67 -8.33
N GLU A 7 5.94 7.66 -8.37
CA GLU A 7 5.05 7.28 -7.24
C GLU A 7 4.07 8.38 -6.75
N GLY A 8 3.70 9.31 -7.63
CA GLY A 8 2.69 10.34 -7.35
C GLY A 8 3.25 11.55 -6.57
N VAL A 9 3.12 12.75 -7.15
CA VAL A 9 3.41 14.00 -6.43
C VAL A 9 2.27 14.24 -5.44
N SER A 10 2.47 13.85 -4.18
CA SER A 10 1.52 14.12 -3.09
C SER A 10 2.23 14.69 -1.88
N VAL A 11 1.54 15.54 -1.12
CA VAL A 11 1.97 15.98 0.21
C VAL A 11 1.27 15.07 1.22
N PRO A 12 1.96 14.09 1.85
CA PRO A 12 1.29 13.06 2.63
C PRO A 12 0.45 13.61 3.79
N SER A 13 0.92 14.67 4.46
CA SER A 13 0.19 15.33 5.55
C SER A 13 -1.15 15.94 5.11
N VAL A 14 -1.28 16.29 3.83
CA VAL A 14 -2.51 16.82 3.23
C VAL A 14 -3.36 15.70 2.64
N PHE A 15 -2.73 14.72 1.98
CA PHE A 15 -3.43 13.69 1.24
C PHE A 15 -3.96 12.55 2.12
N ILE A 16 -3.15 12.00 3.02
CA ILE A 16 -3.47 10.80 3.82
C ILE A 16 -4.71 10.93 4.71
N PRO A 17 -5.04 12.10 5.31
CA PRO A 17 -6.26 12.23 6.11
C PRO A 17 -7.54 11.83 5.37
N LYS A 18 -7.64 12.09 4.05
CA LYS A 18 -8.86 11.81 3.29
C LYS A 18 -9.11 10.32 3.04
N PRO A 19 -8.15 9.52 2.54
CA PRO A 19 -8.31 8.07 2.44
C PRO A 19 -8.58 7.37 3.78
N ILE A 20 -8.03 7.87 4.90
CA ILE A 20 -8.33 7.34 6.24
C ILE A 20 -9.82 7.54 6.57
N GLU A 21 -10.38 8.71 6.29
CA GLU A 21 -11.81 8.97 6.48
C GLU A 21 -12.66 8.01 5.62
N LEU A 22 -12.33 7.85 4.34
CA LEU A 22 -13.04 6.95 3.44
C LEU A 22 -12.96 5.49 3.89
N TYR A 23 -11.81 5.05 4.42
CA TYR A 23 -11.67 3.70 4.99
C TYR A 23 -12.60 3.50 6.18
N ARG A 24 -12.64 4.47 7.11
CA ARG A 24 -13.52 4.44 8.29
C ARG A 24 -15.00 4.42 7.93
N LEU A 25 -15.38 5.06 6.82
CA LEU A 25 -16.73 5.06 6.27
C LEU A 25 -17.05 3.78 5.45
N GLY A 26 -16.12 2.84 5.31
CA GLY A 26 -16.28 1.64 4.49
C GLY A 26 -16.24 1.88 2.98
N GLN A 27 -15.89 3.10 2.55
CA GLN A 27 -15.87 3.52 1.14
C GLN A 27 -14.50 3.30 0.47
N PHE A 28 -13.49 2.94 1.24
CA PHE A 28 -12.16 2.64 0.73
C PHE A 28 -11.59 1.36 1.38
N PRO A 29 -12.01 0.15 0.93
CA PRO A 29 -11.68 -1.13 1.56
C PRO A 29 -10.25 -1.59 1.21
N ILE A 30 -9.25 -0.79 1.56
CA ILE A 30 -7.83 -1.03 1.27
C ILE A 30 -7.30 -2.29 1.95
N ASP A 31 -7.88 -2.65 3.09
CA ASP A 31 -7.58 -3.86 3.86
C ASP A 31 -7.80 -5.15 3.05
N LYS A 32 -8.73 -5.14 2.08
CA LYS A 32 -8.96 -6.28 1.18
C LYS A 32 -7.82 -6.53 0.19
N LEU A 33 -6.96 -5.54 -0.02
CA LEU A 33 -5.78 -5.66 -0.90
C LEU A 33 -4.54 -6.07 -0.12
N VAL A 34 -4.58 -6.01 1.20
CA VAL A 34 -3.43 -6.28 2.06
C VAL A 34 -3.25 -7.78 2.26
N THR A 35 -2.05 -8.26 1.99
CA THR A 35 -1.60 -9.60 2.39
C THR A 35 -0.50 -9.46 3.43
N TYR A 36 -0.69 -10.04 4.61
CA TYR A 36 0.28 -9.94 5.69
C TYR A 36 1.33 -11.04 5.62
N PHE A 37 2.59 -10.65 5.85
CA PHE A 37 3.72 -11.56 5.99
C PHE A 37 4.40 -11.30 7.33
N PRO A 38 4.93 -12.33 8.01
CA PRO A 38 5.81 -12.13 9.16
C PRO A 38 7.00 -11.25 8.77
N PHE A 39 7.47 -10.39 9.68
CA PHE A 39 8.59 -9.48 9.42
C PHE A 39 9.85 -10.18 8.87
N LYS A 40 10.11 -11.43 9.32
CA LYS A 40 11.23 -12.26 8.86
C LYS A 40 11.07 -12.82 7.43
N ASN A 41 9.90 -12.72 6.82
CA ASN A 41 9.56 -13.29 5.51
C ASN A 41 9.58 -12.22 4.38
N GLY A 42 10.53 -11.29 4.43
CA GLY A 42 10.63 -10.20 3.44
C GLY A 42 10.74 -10.69 1.99
N SER A 43 11.56 -11.72 1.75
CA SER A 43 11.75 -12.29 0.40
C SER A 43 10.46 -12.87 -0.19
N ASP A 44 9.67 -13.56 0.63
CA ASP A 44 8.38 -14.15 0.21
C ASP A 44 7.37 -13.04 -0.14
N ALA A 45 7.34 -11.97 0.67
CA ALA A 45 6.49 -10.82 0.43
C ALA A 45 6.82 -10.11 -0.90
N VAL A 46 8.11 -10.01 -1.23
CA VAL A 46 8.57 -9.44 -2.51
C VAL A 46 8.21 -10.35 -3.68
N ALA A 47 8.48 -11.65 -3.57
CA ALA A 47 8.13 -12.62 -4.62
C ALA A 47 6.63 -12.58 -4.93
N ALA A 48 5.80 -12.58 -3.88
CA ALA A 48 4.35 -12.48 -4.01
C ALA A 48 3.87 -11.16 -4.63
N SER A 49 4.61 -10.05 -4.40
CA SER A 49 4.33 -8.77 -5.06
C SER A 49 4.66 -8.82 -6.56
N VAL A 50 5.72 -9.54 -6.94
CA VAL A 50 6.21 -9.61 -8.33
C VAL A 50 5.35 -10.56 -9.16
N ASP A 51 4.96 -11.71 -8.60
CA ASP A 51 4.10 -12.68 -9.28
C ASP A 51 2.61 -12.33 -9.23
N GLY A 52 2.24 -11.30 -8.45
CA GLY A 52 0.87 -10.79 -8.33
C GLY A 52 -0.03 -11.56 -7.37
N SER A 53 0.50 -12.57 -6.66
CA SER A 53 -0.25 -13.29 -5.62
C SER A 53 -0.55 -12.43 -4.39
N ALA A 54 0.21 -11.35 -4.17
CA ALA A 54 -0.08 -10.32 -3.17
C ALA A 54 -0.11 -8.92 -3.81
N VAL A 55 -1.28 -8.29 -3.84
CA VAL A 55 -1.45 -6.93 -4.40
C VAL A 55 -0.77 -5.87 -3.53
N LYS A 56 -0.93 -5.95 -2.19
CA LYS A 56 -0.26 -5.08 -1.23
C LYS A 56 0.35 -5.90 -0.08
N PRO A 57 1.57 -6.42 -0.22
CA PRO A 57 2.24 -7.09 0.88
C PRO A 57 2.57 -6.10 2.01
N VAL A 58 2.31 -6.50 3.25
CA VAL A 58 2.66 -5.74 4.46
C VAL A 58 3.38 -6.65 5.45
N LEU A 59 4.59 -6.26 5.85
CA LEU A 59 5.34 -6.95 6.90
C LEU A 59 4.76 -6.60 8.27
N ARG A 60 4.54 -7.60 9.12
CA ARG A 60 3.98 -7.46 10.46
C ARG A 60 4.89 -8.11 11.51
N PHE A 61 5.07 -7.42 12.64
CA PHE A 61 5.81 -7.89 13.81
C PHE A 61 4.99 -8.88 14.65
#